data_AF-A0A524FDV5-F1
#
_entry.id   AF-A0A524FDV5-F1
#
_cell.length_a   1.000
_cell.length_b   1.000
_cell.length_c   1.000
_cell.angle_alpha   90.00
_cell.angle_beta   90.00
_cell.angle_gamma   90.00
#
_symmetry.space_group_name_H-M   'P 1'
#
loop_
_entity.id
_entity.type
_entity.pdbx_description
1 polymer ?
#
loop_
_entity_poly.entity_id
_entity_poly.type
_entity_poly.pdbx_seq_one_letter_code
_entity_poly.pdbx_strand_id
1 'polypeptide(L)'
;MIVLASVISDFDVFFSKYAKDHNHRNLITHSIIPSIIIFVFGIIFYWPALIISGFSYFIHIFVDLFDWGTNVLYFPKKTFGPRFFISKEEEEKLPQYLDQYKSPASFFDFKYYKSKISVTIEILLFILMMILILLLAFEYILITLLYFLGLYFHLSRHFHLKKIESS
;
A
#
# COMPACT_ATOMS: atom_id res chain seq x y z
N MET A 1 16.29 -6.01 -1.94
CA MET A 1 16.19 -4.85 -1.03
C MET A 1 15.11 -3.88 -1.46
N ILE A 2 15.11 -3.42 -2.73
CA ILE A 2 14.13 -2.45 -3.25
C ILE A 2 12.68 -2.98 -3.17
N VAL A 3 12.44 -4.20 -3.66
CA VAL A 3 11.11 -4.87 -3.57
C VAL A 3 10.69 -5.09 -2.11
N LEU A 4 11.63 -5.35 -1.21
CA LEU A 4 11.32 -5.49 0.21
C LEU A 4 10.97 -4.13 0.83
N ALA A 5 11.63 -3.04 0.40
CA ALA A 5 11.39 -1.70 0.91
C ALA A 5 10.03 -1.12 0.49
N SER A 6 9.49 -1.53 -0.66
CA SER A 6 8.14 -1.13 -1.09
C SER A 6 7.02 -1.92 -0.42
N VAL A 7 7.32 -3.11 0.13
CA VAL A 7 6.32 -3.97 0.79
C VAL A 7 6.39 -3.85 2.31
N ILE A 8 7.55 -3.52 2.88
CA ILE A 8 7.74 -3.41 4.33
C ILE A 8 6.88 -2.30 4.95
N SER A 9 6.53 -1.26 4.19
CA SER A 9 5.57 -0.25 4.62
C SER A 9 4.21 -0.90 4.94
N ASP A 10 3.70 -1.75 4.04
CA ASP A 10 2.39 -2.42 4.17
C ASP A 10 2.32 -3.49 5.26
N PHE A 11 3.46 -4.00 5.74
CA PHE A 11 3.48 -4.91 6.89
C PHE A 11 3.00 -4.22 8.18
N ASP A 12 2.93 -2.89 8.20
CA ASP A 12 2.34 -2.16 9.32
C ASP A 12 0.82 -2.38 9.47
N VAL A 13 0.17 -3.02 8.48
CA VAL A 13 -1.24 -3.44 8.56
C VAL A 13 -1.52 -4.34 9.76
N PHE A 14 -0.53 -5.13 10.21
CA PHE A 14 -0.63 -5.95 11.43
C PHE A 14 -0.68 -5.11 12.72
N PHE A 15 -0.23 -3.86 12.64
CA PHE A 15 -0.24 -2.87 13.71
C PHE A 15 -1.39 -1.87 13.58
N SER A 16 -2.31 -2.08 12.63
CA SER A 16 -3.50 -1.23 12.39
C SER A 16 -4.31 -0.95 13.65
N LYS A 17 -4.36 -1.88 14.62
CA LYS A 17 -5.02 -1.69 15.93
C LYS A 17 -4.48 -0.51 16.76
N TYR A 18 -3.25 -0.06 16.49
CA TYR A 18 -2.64 1.09 17.15
C TYR A 18 -2.83 2.40 16.37
N ALA A 19 -3.36 2.30 15.15
CA ALA A 19 -3.59 3.43 14.28
C ALA A 19 -4.97 4.05 14.51
N LYS A 20 -5.10 5.36 14.25
CA LYS A 20 -6.39 6.04 14.31
C LYS A 20 -7.36 5.38 13.32
N ASP A 21 -8.60 5.15 13.76
CA ASP A 21 -9.68 4.51 12.98
C ASP A 21 -9.34 3.10 12.47
N HIS A 22 -8.40 2.41 13.13
CA HIS A 22 -7.86 1.11 12.71
C HIS A 22 -7.27 1.12 11.28
N ASN A 23 -6.85 2.31 10.80
CA ASN A 23 -6.29 2.50 9.47
C ASN A 23 -4.77 2.67 9.57
N HIS A 24 -4.02 1.65 9.14
CA HIS A 24 -2.55 1.62 9.18
C HIS A 24 -1.89 2.80 8.46
N ARG A 25 -2.58 3.45 7.50
CA ARG A 25 -2.10 4.67 6.83
C ARG A 25 -1.91 5.88 7.76
N ASN A 26 -2.43 5.79 8.98
CA ASN A 26 -2.19 6.78 10.04
C ASN A 26 -0.91 6.50 10.85
N LEU A 27 -0.22 5.38 10.61
CA LEU A 27 1.06 5.05 11.24
C LEU A 27 2.20 5.85 10.59
N ILE A 28 3.30 6.03 11.35
CA ILE A 28 4.48 6.76 10.87
C ILE A 28 5.16 6.08 9.67
N THR A 29 5.02 4.75 9.60
CA THR A 29 5.41 3.92 8.47
C THR A 29 4.70 4.36 7.19
N HIS A 30 3.45 4.79 7.24
CA HIS A 30 2.75 5.37 6.08
C HIS A 30 2.88 6.90 5.96
N SER A 31 4.09 7.41 6.23
CA SER A 31 4.45 8.81 6.02
C SER A 31 5.70 8.93 5.13
N ILE A 32 6.04 10.14 4.69
CA ILE A 32 7.27 10.40 3.94
C ILE A 32 8.53 10.30 4.82
N ILE A 33 8.37 10.34 6.14
CA ILE A 33 9.49 10.43 7.09
C ILE A 33 10.45 9.23 6.96
N PRO A 34 10.00 7.96 6.98
CA PRO A 34 10.89 6.81 6.75
C PRO A 34 11.63 6.88 5.41
N SER A 35 10.96 7.32 4.34
CA SER A 35 11.60 7.48 3.03
C SER A 35 12.76 8.48 3.08
N ILE A 36 12.55 9.66 3.69
CA ILE A 36 13.59 10.68 3.84
C ILE A 36 14.77 10.14 4.65
N ILE A 37 14.50 9.43 5.75
CA ILE A 37 15.54 8.84 6.60
C ILE A 37 16.39 7.84 5.80
N ILE A 38 15.75 6.91 5.07
CA ILE A 38 16.44 5.93 4.24
C ILE A 38 17.29 6.62 3.16
N PHE A 39 16.74 7.65 2.52
CA PHE A 39 17.42 8.42 1.48
C PHE A 39 18.65 9.15 2.02
N VAL A 40 18.52 9.84 3.15
CA VAL A 40 19.63 10.56 3.81
C VAL A 40 20.74 9.59 4.21
N PHE A 41 20.40 8.44 4.81
CA PHE A 41 21.41 7.41 5.11
C PHE A 41 22.08 6.86 3.85
N GLY A 42 21.32 6.66 2.77
CA GLY A 42 21.88 6.25 1.47
C GLY A 42 22.92 7.22 0.93
N ILE A 43 22.69 8.54 1.09
CA ILE A 43 23.66 9.58 0.72
C ILE A 43 24.88 9.54 1.64
N ILE A 44 24.69 9.53 2.96
CA ILE A 44 25.78 9.55 3.95
C ILE A 44 26.75 8.37 3.76
N PHE A 45 26.21 7.18 3.51
CA PHE A 45 27.01 5.96 3.33
C PHE A 45 27.39 5.67 1.88
N TYR A 46 27.06 6.54 0.93
CA TYR A 46 27.28 6.34 -0.50
C TYR A 46 26.78 4.97 -0.99
N TRP A 47 25.59 4.56 -0.55
CA TRP A 47 25.02 3.25 -0.87
C TRP A 47 23.83 3.38 -1.83
N PRO A 48 24.02 3.14 -3.14
CA PRO A 48 22.97 3.30 -4.14
C PRO A 48 21.71 2.50 -3.85
N ALA A 49 21.85 1.31 -3.26
CA ALA A 49 20.71 0.46 -2.95
C ALA A 49 19.79 1.11 -1.88
N LEU A 50 20.35 1.82 -0.88
CA LEU A 50 19.54 2.57 0.09
C LEU A 50 18.86 3.76 -0.56
N ILE A 51 19.55 4.48 -1.44
CA ILE A 51 18.98 5.61 -2.19
C ILE A 51 17.76 5.14 -3.00
N ILE A 52 17.90 4.05 -3.77
CA ILE A 52 16.81 3.48 -4.56
C ILE A 52 15.68 2.96 -3.67
N SER A 53 16.01 2.36 -2.51
CA SER A 53 14.99 1.91 -1.55
C SER A 53 14.21 3.09 -0.96
N GLY A 54 14.87 4.22 -0.68
CA GLY A 54 14.23 5.46 -0.24
C GLY A 54 13.27 6.03 -1.28
N PHE A 55 13.66 6.03 -2.56
CA PHE A 55 12.77 6.40 -3.67
C PHE A 55 11.61 5.44 -3.86
N SER A 56 11.85 4.13 -3.76
CA SER A 56 10.81 3.12 -3.87
C SER A 56 9.75 3.28 -2.77
N TYR A 57 10.19 3.56 -1.55
CA TYR A 57 9.31 3.87 -0.42
C TYR A 57 8.50 5.14 -0.68
N PHE A 58 9.16 6.20 -1.17
CA PHE A 58 8.49 7.46 -1.53
C PHE A 58 7.38 7.22 -2.56
N ILE A 59 7.67 6.48 -3.63
CA ILE A 59 6.70 6.19 -4.69
C ILE A 59 5.49 5.45 -4.12
N HIS A 60 5.70 4.46 -3.26
CA HIS A 60 4.61 3.74 -2.60
C HIS A 60 3.71 4.71 -1.80
N ILE A 61 4.29 5.53 -0.90
CA ILE A 61 3.53 6.52 -0.12
C ILE A 61 2.83 7.55 -1.00
N PHE A 62 3.45 7.92 -2.12
CA PHE A 62 2.88 8.84 -3.09
C PHE A 62 1.66 8.22 -3.78
N VAL A 63 1.71 6.96 -4.22
CA VAL A 63 0.54 6.27 -4.78
C VAL A 63 -0.58 6.19 -3.73
N ASP A 64 -0.24 5.80 -2.51
CA ASP A 64 -1.19 5.65 -1.42
C ASP A 64 -1.87 6.99 -1.04
N LEU A 65 -1.14 8.11 -1.21
CA LEU A 65 -1.66 9.46 -1.08
C LEU A 65 -2.78 9.76 -2.09
N PHE A 66 -2.68 9.25 -3.32
CA PHE A 66 -3.73 9.40 -4.35
C PHE A 66 -4.91 8.47 -4.12
N ASP A 67 -4.64 7.24 -3.76
CA ASP A 67 -5.64 6.18 -3.66
C ASP A 67 -6.60 6.39 -2.48
N TRP A 68 -6.03 6.58 -1.29
CA TRP A 68 -6.78 6.62 -0.04
C TRP A 68 -6.43 7.81 0.84
N GLY A 69 -5.34 8.48 0.51
CA GLY A 69 -4.76 9.51 1.33
C GLY A 69 -3.87 8.95 2.42
N THR A 70 -2.78 9.64 2.69
CA THR A 70 -1.80 9.28 3.72
C THR A 70 -1.60 10.42 4.68
N ASN A 71 -1.08 10.09 5.85
CA ASN A 71 -0.62 11.07 6.81
C ASN A 71 0.82 11.48 6.45
N VAL A 72 0.95 12.27 5.36
CA VAL A 72 2.24 12.55 4.68
C VAL A 72 3.35 12.93 5.64
N LEU A 73 3.08 13.78 6.63
CA LEU A 73 4.06 14.26 7.62
C LEU A 73 3.88 13.65 9.01
N TYR A 74 3.00 12.66 9.18
CA TYR A 74 2.59 12.05 10.44
C TYR A 74 1.88 13.00 11.44
N PHE A 75 2.28 14.27 11.52
CA PHE A 75 1.66 15.34 12.29
C PHE A 75 0.83 16.21 11.32
N PRO A 76 -0.46 16.51 11.58
CA PRO A 76 -1.23 16.41 12.82
C PRO A 76 -2.12 15.15 12.95
N LYS A 77 -1.68 13.96 12.48
CA LYS A 77 -2.52 12.75 12.40
C LYS A 77 -3.78 12.93 11.56
N LYS A 78 -3.63 13.66 10.44
CA LYS A 78 -4.68 13.86 9.44
C LYS A 78 -4.19 13.31 8.11
N THR A 79 -5.01 12.48 7.48
CA THR A 79 -4.77 12.03 6.12
C THR A 79 -5.04 13.17 5.14
N PHE A 80 -4.14 13.35 4.19
CA PHE A 80 -4.30 14.27 3.07
C PHE A 80 -4.34 13.43 1.79
N GLY A 81 -4.83 14.00 0.68
CA GLY A 81 -4.82 13.33 -0.62
C GLY A 81 -6.12 13.48 -1.41
N PRO A 82 -6.10 13.20 -2.72
CA PRO A 82 -7.29 13.12 -3.57
C PRO A 82 -8.26 11.99 -3.23
N ARG A 83 -7.73 10.86 -2.72
CA ARG A 83 -8.47 9.68 -2.23
C ARG A 83 -9.47 9.10 -3.23
N PHE A 84 -8.98 8.66 -4.39
CA PHE A 84 -9.81 8.18 -5.49
C PHE A 84 -10.82 7.08 -5.13
N PHE A 85 -10.58 6.29 -4.08
CA PHE A 85 -11.48 5.19 -3.70
C PHE A 85 -12.63 5.57 -2.76
N ILE A 86 -12.59 6.76 -2.15
CA ILE A 86 -13.61 7.21 -1.18
C ILE A 86 -14.18 8.57 -1.56
N SER A 87 -15.50 8.68 -1.56
CA SER A 87 -16.16 9.98 -1.74
C SER A 87 -16.06 10.84 -0.47
N LYS A 88 -16.20 12.16 -0.60
CA LYS A 88 -16.24 13.07 0.55
C LYS A 88 -17.33 12.71 1.55
N GLU A 89 -18.50 12.29 1.06
CA GLU A 89 -19.60 11.88 1.93
C GLU A 89 -19.25 10.61 2.73
N GLU A 90 -18.68 9.59 2.08
CA GLU A 90 -18.23 8.37 2.74
C GLU A 90 -17.14 8.65 3.77
N GLU A 91 -16.27 9.64 3.52
CA GLU A 91 -15.26 10.06 4.49
C GLU A 91 -15.90 10.73 5.72
N GLU A 92 -16.79 11.70 5.51
CA GLU A 92 -17.43 12.45 6.60
C GLU A 92 -18.33 11.56 7.47
N LYS A 93 -18.93 10.53 6.88
CA LYS A 93 -19.82 9.57 7.54
C LYS A 93 -19.19 8.19 7.67
N LEU A 94 -17.86 8.08 7.67
CA LEU A 94 -17.14 6.81 7.60
C LEU A 94 -17.65 5.75 8.59
N PRO A 95 -17.90 6.06 9.89
CA PRO A 95 -18.45 5.07 10.82
C PRO A 95 -19.74 4.41 10.32
N GLN A 96 -20.66 5.21 9.76
CA GLN A 96 -21.95 4.71 9.26
C GLN A 96 -21.80 3.76 8.06
N TYR A 97 -20.79 3.99 7.22
CA TYR A 97 -20.49 3.11 6.10
C TYR A 97 -19.73 1.85 6.53
N LEU A 98 -18.87 1.95 7.54
CA LEU A 98 -18.18 0.79 8.11
C LEU A 98 -19.17 -0.15 8.81
N ASP A 99 -20.18 0.39 9.49
CA ASP A 99 -21.22 -0.38 10.21
C ASP A 99 -22.11 -1.21 9.27
N GLN A 100 -22.09 -0.96 7.95
CA GLN A 100 -22.80 -1.75 6.95
C GLN A 100 -22.13 -3.11 6.67
N TYR A 101 -20.89 -3.29 7.14
CA TYR A 101 -20.10 -4.49 6.94
C TYR A 101 -19.91 -5.22 8.27
N LYS A 102 -19.91 -6.56 8.24
CA LYS A 102 -19.56 -7.37 9.42
C LYS A 102 -18.11 -7.16 9.84
N SER A 103 -17.24 -6.85 8.87
CA SER A 103 -15.85 -6.46 9.10
C SER A 103 -15.58 -5.09 8.46
N PRO A 104 -15.12 -4.08 9.23
CA PRO A 104 -14.75 -2.77 8.68
C PRO A 104 -13.71 -2.85 7.56
N ALA A 105 -12.87 -3.89 7.56
CA ALA A 105 -11.88 -4.12 6.50
C ALA A 105 -12.53 -4.42 5.13
N SER A 106 -13.75 -4.95 5.11
CA SER A 106 -14.50 -5.28 3.89
C SER A 106 -14.85 -4.01 3.08
N PHE A 107 -15.12 -2.88 3.74
CA PHE A 107 -15.40 -1.61 3.06
C PHE A 107 -14.25 -1.21 2.14
N PHE A 108 -13.03 -1.17 2.68
CA PHE A 108 -11.83 -0.75 1.94
C PHE A 108 -11.46 -1.77 0.86
N ASP A 109 -11.50 -3.05 1.22
CA ASP A 109 -11.13 -4.15 0.33
C ASP A 109 -12.08 -4.22 -0.89
N PHE A 110 -13.40 -4.17 -0.68
CA PHE A 110 -14.35 -4.26 -1.78
C PHE A 110 -14.32 -3.03 -2.68
N LYS A 111 -14.09 -1.83 -2.13
CA LYS A 111 -13.91 -0.61 -2.92
C LYS A 111 -12.73 -0.71 -3.87
N TYR A 112 -11.60 -1.20 -3.37
CA TYR A 112 -10.39 -1.42 -4.16
C TYR A 112 -10.65 -2.42 -5.30
N TYR A 113 -11.12 -3.63 -4.99
CA TYR A 113 -11.36 -4.67 -6.00
C TYR A 113 -12.52 -4.37 -6.96
N LYS A 114 -13.45 -3.48 -6.58
CA LYS A 114 -14.52 -3.00 -7.47
C LYS A 114 -14.00 -2.00 -8.51
N SER A 115 -12.88 -1.32 -8.25
CA SER A 115 -12.28 -0.37 -9.18
C SER A 115 -11.55 -1.08 -10.31
N LYS A 116 -12.26 -1.31 -11.42
CA LYS A 116 -11.67 -1.93 -12.63
C LYS A 116 -10.45 -1.17 -13.13
N ILE A 117 -10.43 0.15 -12.98
CA ILE A 117 -9.32 1.00 -13.43
C ILE A 117 -8.06 0.69 -12.63
N SER A 118 -8.15 0.68 -11.29
CA SER A 118 -7.01 0.38 -10.42
C SER A 118 -6.46 -1.02 -10.67
N VAL A 119 -7.34 -2.03 -10.68
CA VAL A 119 -6.94 -3.42 -10.96
C VAL A 119 -6.28 -3.55 -12.35
N THR A 120 -6.79 -2.84 -13.35
CA THR A 120 -6.19 -2.85 -14.71
C THR A 120 -4.80 -2.22 -14.69
N ILE A 121 -4.63 -1.07 -14.04
CA ILE A 121 -3.34 -0.39 -13.91
C ILE A 121 -2.32 -1.30 -13.23
N GLU A 122 -2.70 -1.98 -12.15
CA GLU A 122 -1.80 -2.88 -11.43
C GLU A 122 -1.37 -4.10 -12.25
N ILE A 123 -2.30 -4.70 -12.99
CA ILE A 123 -1.98 -5.81 -13.91
C ILE A 123 -1.00 -5.33 -14.99
N LEU A 124 -1.22 -4.13 -15.56
CA LEU A 124 -0.32 -3.56 -16.56
C LEU A 124 1.07 -3.26 -15.98
N LEU A 125 1.14 -2.71 -14.77
CA LEU A 125 2.39 -2.45 -14.06
C LEU A 125 3.14 -3.76 -13.76
N PHE A 126 2.42 -4.81 -13.36
CA PHE A 126 3.02 -6.13 -13.15
C PHE A 126 3.57 -6.73 -14.44
N ILE A 127 2.83 -6.69 -15.54
CA ILE A 127 3.30 -7.17 -16.84
C ILE A 127 4.55 -6.40 -17.28
N LEU A 128 4.52 -5.07 -17.16
CA LEU A 128 5.67 -4.23 -17.48
C LEU A 128 6.89 -4.58 -16.61
N MET A 129 6.69 -4.75 -15.30
CA MET A 129 7.75 -5.20 -14.39
C MET A 129 8.35 -6.54 -14.84
N MET A 130 7.51 -7.52 -15.20
CA MET A 130 7.98 -8.82 -15.67
C MET A 130 8.79 -8.71 -16.96
N ILE A 131 8.35 -7.89 -17.93
CA ILE A 131 9.09 -7.62 -19.17
C ILE A 131 10.46 -6.99 -18.86
N LEU A 132 10.49 -5.96 -18.01
CA LEU A 132 11.73 -5.27 -17.66
C LEU A 132 12.71 -6.20 -16.93
N ILE A 133 12.22 -7.06 -16.03
CA ILE A 133 13.08 -8.04 -15.33
C ILE A 133 13.67 -9.05 -16.31
N LEU A 134 12.86 -9.58 -17.23
CA LEU A 134 13.36 -10.52 -18.23
C LEU A 134 14.44 -9.90 -19.15
N LEU A 135 14.30 -8.61 -19.49
CA LEU A 135 15.23 -7.92 -20.39
C LEU A 135 16.48 -7.39 -19.70
N LEU A 136 16.37 -6.89 -18.46
CA LEU A 136 17.40 -6.08 -17.81
C LEU A 136 17.97 -6.69 -16.52
N ALA A 137 17.31 -7.70 -15.94
CA ALA A 137 17.58 -8.17 -14.59
C ALA A 137 17.22 -9.65 -14.39
N PHE A 138 17.52 -10.48 -15.39
CA PHE A 138 17.08 -11.89 -15.44
C PHE A 138 17.58 -12.71 -14.24
N GLU A 139 18.75 -12.38 -13.71
CA GLU A 139 19.32 -13.00 -12.51
C GLU A 139 18.42 -12.86 -11.25
N TYR A 140 17.49 -11.90 -11.25
CA TYR A 140 16.52 -11.67 -10.17
C TYR A 140 15.17 -12.37 -10.39
N ILE A 141 15.00 -13.19 -11.45
CA ILE A 141 13.71 -13.83 -11.77
C ILE A 141 13.17 -14.72 -10.65
N LEU A 142 14.04 -15.35 -9.84
CA LEU A 142 13.58 -16.15 -8.70
C LEU A 142 12.99 -15.28 -7.57
N ILE A 143 13.48 -14.05 -7.42
CA ILE A 143 12.97 -13.13 -6.40
C ILE A 143 11.58 -12.63 -6.77
N THR A 144 11.24 -12.54 -8.06
CA THR A 144 9.88 -12.18 -8.47
C THR A 144 8.86 -13.23 -8.07
N LEU A 145 9.25 -14.48 -7.82
CA LEU A 145 8.33 -15.51 -7.32
C LEU A 145 7.75 -15.15 -5.94
N LEU A 146 8.47 -14.35 -5.14
CA LEU A 146 7.95 -13.86 -3.85
C LEU A 146 6.72 -12.96 -4.02
N TYR A 147 6.56 -12.30 -5.18
CA TYR A 147 5.36 -11.53 -5.49
C TYR A 147 4.10 -12.39 -5.41
N PHE A 148 4.14 -13.64 -5.90
CA PHE A 148 2.97 -14.53 -5.87
C PHE A 148 2.53 -14.90 -4.46
N LEU A 149 3.44 -14.93 -3.49
CA LEU A 149 3.09 -15.11 -2.08
C LEU A 149 2.31 -13.91 -1.54
N GLY A 150 2.75 -12.70 -1.88
CA GLY A 150 2.02 -11.47 -1.58
C GLY A 150 0.64 -11.46 -2.23
N LEU A 151 0.57 -11.73 -3.53
CA LEU A 151 -0.69 -11.80 -4.27
C LEU A 151 -1.65 -12.84 -3.68
N TYR A 152 -1.15 -14.03 -3.32
CA TYR A 152 -1.94 -15.05 -2.65
C TYR A 152 -2.51 -14.53 -1.32
N PHE A 153 -1.69 -13.88 -0.50
CA PHE A 153 -2.16 -13.29 0.76
C PHE A 153 -3.28 -12.26 0.53
N HIS A 154 -3.10 -11.32 -0.41
CA HIS A 154 -4.10 -10.30 -0.73
C HIS A 154 -5.41 -10.91 -1.23
N LEU A 155 -5.35 -11.87 -2.16
CA LEU A 155 -6.53 -12.53 -2.69
C LEU A 155 -7.22 -13.43 -1.65
N SER A 156 -6.44 -14.18 -0.86
CA SER A 156 -6.97 -15.01 0.21
C SER A 156 -7.73 -14.17 1.24
N ARG A 157 -7.19 -13.00 1.61
CA ARG A 157 -7.88 -12.05 2.49
C ARG A 157 -9.17 -11.53 1.85
N HIS A 158 -9.15 -11.12 0.58
CA HIS A 158 -10.33 -10.65 -0.14
C HIS A 158 -11.45 -11.70 -0.14
N PHE A 159 -11.14 -12.94 -0.54
CA PHE A 159 -12.12 -14.03 -0.57
C PHE A 159 -12.61 -14.43 0.81
N HIS A 160 -11.75 -14.35 1.84
CA HIS A 160 -12.15 -14.56 3.23
C HIS A 160 -13.15 -13.50 3.70
N LEU A 161 -12.89 -12.22 3.45
CA LEU A 161 -13.81 -11.11 3.76
C LEU A 161 -15.13 -11.28 3.01
N LYS A 162 -15.08 -11.60 1.71
CA LYS A 162 -16.27 -11.89 0.90
C LYS A 162 -17.12 -13.02 1.50
N LYS A 163 -16.48 -14.08 2.02
CA LYS A 163 -17.17 -15.18 2.70
C LYS A 163 -17.84 -14.72 4.00
N ILE A 164 -17.14 -13.92 4.83
CA ILE A 164 -17.71 -13.36 6.07
C ILE A 164 -18.97 -12.55 5.75
N GLU A 165 -18.91 -11.63 4.78
CA GLU A 165 -20.04 -10.77 4.43
C GLU A 165 -21.21 -11.55 3.79
N SER A 166 -20.95 -12.71 3.17
CA SER A 166 -21.99 -13.56 2.57
C SER A 166 -22.66 -14.56 3.53
N SER A 167 -22.05 -14.79 4.69
CA SER A 167 -22.63 -15.64 5.76
C SER A 167 -23.74 -14.95 6.53
#